data_AF-A0A9E1RFI6-F1
#
_entry.id   AF-A0A9E1RFI6-F1
#
_cell.length_a   1.000
_cell.length_b   1.000
_cell.length_c   1.000
_cell.angle_alpha   90.00
_cell.angle_beta   90.00
_cell.angle_gamma   90.00
#
_symmetry.space_group_name_H-M   'P 1'
#
loop_
_entity.id
_entity.type
_entity.pdbx_description
1 polymer ?
#
loop_
_entity_poly.entity_id
_entity_poly.type
_entity_poly.pdbx_seq_one_letter_code
_entity_poly.pdbx_strand_id
1 'polypeptide(L)'
;MKIDFIIIGLIAALSGLFALYSSFGVAGAGAGLAVMVLYALLLKVKPKKVQEKTFFQNVRFKLPVIIIIAGIIWVVAGKFNFPVWWQIEFVSFAFVGFFFFTLLDWKTLSLEKSSFDWIKRLLATYALASGIFIGVTAQLPQFDPEIELAKLNRPPIKLSGLAGPEVIAAGREVFENNKCFNCHKVFWEGNSDRGPNLGTKQIGLYSEDYIKEQILDPRKKQSPGFDDPKSIKAMPTYYGDDLDEDSLGALVAYLKTMRDPTHMPVEGKFGAQWTWWDDKDVLAEGQQVFEGVHPATEGLSCAVCHGKDGTPMMTGALDFRNENNPDTTKIEGDHTDKLLKDWPDDLWYRRVTRGVPNTPMAPWGMIFEHQYLWKAEAYARTFHDPLDKRTAKRPVPPVPTKEEIESWKTKEL
;
A
#
# COMPACT_ATOMS: atom_id res chain seq x y z
N MET A 1 -29.77 16.31 -42.26
CA MET A 1 -29.25 15.30 -43.19
C MET A 1 -27.84 15.60 -43.72
N LYS A 2 -27.52 16.76 -44.34
CA LYS A 2 -26.14 17.02 -44.81
C LYS A 2 -25.14 17.44 -43.71
N ILE A 3 -25.61 18.09 -42.65
CA ILE A 3 -24.78 18.52 -41.51
C ILE A 3 -24.36 17.31 -40.66
N ASP A 4 -25.21 16.29 -40.57
CA ASP A 4 -24.96 15.08 -39.75
C ASP A 4 -23.81 14.23 -40.31
N PHE A 5 -23.69 14.09 -41.64
CA PHE A 5 -22.61 13.32 -42.27
C PHE A 5 -21.22 13.94 -42.09
N ILE A 6 -21.14 15.27 -42.08
CA ILE A 6 -19.87 15.99 -41.89
C ILE A 6 -19.40 15.88 -40.44
N ILE A 7 -20.33 16.00 -39.49
CA ILE A 7 -20.04 15.85 -38.06
C ILE A 7 -19.62 14.40 -37.75
N ILE A 8 -20.33 13.40 -38.28
CA ILE A 8 -19.98 11.99 -38.12
C ILE A 8 -18.60 11.68 -38.76
N GLY A 9 -18.33 12.24 -39.93
CA GLY A 9 -17.03 12.11 -40.60
C GLY A 9 -15.87 12.73 -39.81
N LEU A 10 -16.07 13.92 -39.23
CA LEU A 10 -15.08 14.59 -38.37
C LEU A 10 -14.83 13.82 -37.07
N ILE A 11 -15.89 13.32 -36.42
CA ILE A 11 -15.77 12.50 -35.20
C ILE A 11 -15.01 11.21 -35.52
N ALA A 12 -15.30 10.56 -36.65
CA ALA A 12 -14.60 9.35 -37.08
C ALA A 12 -13.11 9.60 -37.39
N ALA A 13 -12.79 10.72 -38.06
CA ALA A 13 -11.42 11.10 -38.38
C ALA A 13 -10.59 11.45 -37.12
N LEU A 14 -11.16 12.22 -36.20
CA LEU A 14 -10.52 12.59 -34.94
C LEU A 14 -10.34 11.38 -34.01
N SER A 15 -11.33 10.48 -33.97
CA SER A 15 -11.23 9.22 -33.22
C SER A 15 -10.19 8.27 -33.82
N GLY A 16 -10.07 8.23 -35.16
CA GLY A 16 -9.03 7.48 -35.86
C GLY A 16 -7.62 8.05 -35.62
N LEU A 17 -7.47 9.37 -35.56
CA LEU A 17 -6.21 10.03 -35.18
C LEU A 17 -5.83 9.73 -33.72
N PHE A 18 -6.78 9.78 -32.79
CA PHE A 18 -6.55 9.39 -31.39
C PHE A 18 -6.20 7.90 -31.25
N ALA A 19 -6.74 7.05 -32.13
CA ALA A 19 -6.44 5.63 -32.20
C ALA A 19 -5.00 5.28 -32.56
N LEU A 20 -4.34 6.09 -33.38
CA LEU A 20 -2.96 5.84 -33.80
C LEU A 20 -1.94 6.04 -32.68
N TYR A 21 -2.28 6.78 -31.62
CA TYR A 21 -1.36 7.13 -30.53
C TYR A 21 -1.61 6.37 -29.22
N SER A 22 -2.60 5.48 -29.16
CA SER A 22 -2.83 4.65 -27.97
C SER A 22 -3.44 3.30 -28.30
N SER A 23 -3.01 2.26 -27.59
CA SER A 23 -3.62 0.92 -27.63
C SER A 23 -5.12 0.96 -27.30
N PHE A 24 -5.54 1.88 -26.42
CA PHE A 24 -6.95 2.15 -26.12
C PHE A 24 -7.71 2.69 -27.32
N GLY A 25 -7.12 3.59 -28.09
CA GLY A 25 -7.77 4.15 -29.26
C GLY A 25 -7.83 3.15 -30.43
N VAL A 26 -6.84 2.28 -30.63
CA VAL A 26 -6.95 1.15 -31.59
C VAL A 26 -8.11 0.23 -31.22
N ALA A 27 -8.23 -0.13 -29.93
CA ALA A 27 -9.35 -0.93 -29.44
C ALA A 27 -10.69 -0.21 -29.63
N GLY A 28 -10.75 1.10 -29.36
CA GLY A 28 -11.93 1.94 -29.59
C GLY A 28 -12.34 2.04 -31.06
N ALA A 29 -11.38 2.21 -31.97
CA ALA A 29 -11.64 2.23 -33.41
C ALA A 29 -12.12 0.86 -33.93
N GLY A 30 -11.52 -0.23 -33.43
CA GLY A 30 -11.97 -1.60 -33.73
C GLY A 30 -13.41 -1.86 -33.25
N ALA A 31 -13.74 -1.44 -32.03
CA ALA A 31 -15.10 -1.53 -31.50
C ALA A 31 -16.10 -0.68 -32.31
N GLY A 32 -15.72 0.55 -32.68
CA GLY A 32 -16.54 1.42 -33.53
C GLY A 32 -16.81 0.82 -34.90
N LEU A 33 -15.80 0.25 -35.56
CA LEU A 33 -15.95 -0.46 -36.83
C LEU A 33 -16.85 -1.68 -36.69
N ALA A 34 -16.69 -2.47 -35.63
CA ALA A 34 -17.55 -3.61 -35.35
C ALA A 34 -19.02 -3.20 -35.19
N VAL A 35 -19.31 -2.10 -34.47
CA VAL A 35 -20.67 -1.56 -34.35
C VAL A 35 -21.23 -1.12 -35.70
N MET A 36 -20.44 -0.42 -36.52
CA MET A 36 -20.88 0.00 -37.86
C MET A 36 -21.20 -1.18 -38.78
N VAL A 37 -20.34 -2.20 -38.78
CA VAL A 37 -20.57 -3.44 -39.55
C VAL A 37 -21.81 -4.17 -39.04
N LEU A 38 -21.96 -4.32 -37.73
CA LEU A 38 -23.12 -4.96 -37.12
C LEU A 38 -24.40 -4.21 -37.49
N TYR A 39 -24.39 -2.88 -37.41
CA TYR A 39 -25.51 -2.02 -37.79
C TYR A 39 -25.86 -2.17 -39.27
N ALA A 40 -24.86 -2.15 -40.16
CA ALA A 40 -25.06 -2.36 -41.60
C ALA A 40 -25.63 -3.76 -41.93
N LEU A 41 -25.21 -4.79 -41.18
CA LEU A 41 -25.76 -6.14 -41.30
C LEU A 41 -27.22 -6.19 -40.80
N LEU A 42 -27.51 -5.56 -39.66
CA LEU A 42 -28.86 -5.49 -39.10
C LEU A 42 -29.84 -4.74 -40.02
N LEU A 43 -29.40 -3.70 -40.72
CA LEU A 43 -30.21 -2.99 -41.72
C LEU A 43 -30.59 -3.85 -42.92
N LYS A 44 -29.81 -4.89 -43.25
CA LYS A 44 -30.12 -5.85 -44.33
C LYS A 44 -31.12 -6.93 -43.90
N VAL A 45 -31.39 -7.06 -42.60
CA VAL A 45 -32.37 -8.02 -42.09
C VAL A 45 -33.78 -7.47 -42.38
N LYS A 46 -34.58 -8.22 -43.14
CA LYS A 46 -35.97 -7.85 -43.44
C LYS A 46 -36.73 -7.66 -42.11
N PRO A 47 -37.41 -6.52 -41.90
CA PRO A 47 -38.16 -6.29 -40.68
C PRO A 47 -39.26 -7.34 -40.54
N LYS A 48 -39.15 -8.16 -39.50
CA LYS A 48 -40.19 -9.14 -39.14
C LYS A 48 -41.26 -8.39 -38.34
N LYS A 49 -42.54 -8.67 -38.57
CA LYS A 49 -43.62 -8.11 -37.72
C LYS A 49 -43.32 -8.44 -36.26
N VAL A 50 -43.19 -7.42 -35.42
CA VAL A 50 -42.89 -7.56 -34.00
C VAL A 50 -44.08 -8.27 -33.36
N GLN A 51 -43.91 -9.54 -33.03
CA GLN A 51 -44.90 -10.28 -32.24
C GLN A 51 -44.64 -9.98 -30.77
N GLU A 52 -45.68 -9.59 -30.02
CA GLU A 52 -45.56 -9.37 -28.59
C GLU A 52 -45.12 -10.66 -27.89
N LYS A 53 -43.95 -10.63 -27.27
CA LYS A 53 -43.44 -11.75 -26.48
C LYS A 53 -44.04 -11.68 -25.08
N THR A 54 -44.30 -12.84 -24.47
CA THR A 54 -44.63 -12.88 -23.04
C THR A 54 -43.40 -12.59 -22.18
N PHE A 55 -43.60 -12.18 -20.92
CA PHE A 55 -42.49 -11.94 -19.98
C PHE A 55 -41.54 -13.14 -19.91
N PHE A 56 -42.09 -14.36 -19.79
CA PHE A 56 -41.29 -15.57 -19.74
C PHE A 56 -40.49 -15.84 -21.03
N GLN A 57 -41.10 -15.60 -22.20
CA GLN A 57 -40.41 -15.71 -23.49
C GLN A 57 -39.29 -14.69 -23.64
N ASN A 58 -39.42 -13.53 -23.02
CA ASN A 58 -38.42 -12.47 -23.02
C ASN A 58 -37.25 -12.79 -22.10
N VAL A 59 -37.54 -13.21 -20.86
CA VAL A 59 -36.53 -13.53 -19.83
C VAL A 59 -35.74 -14.78 -20.19
N ARG A 60 -36.37 -15.85 -20.68
CA ARG A 60 -35.72 -17.17 -20.89
C ARG A 60 -34.51 -17.13 -21.81
N PHE A 61 -34.47 -16.19 -22.77
CA PHE A 61 -33.36 -16.04 -23.70
C PHE A 61 -32.34 -15.01 -23.24
N LYS A 62 -32.78 -13.92 -22.59
CA LYS A 62 -31.90 -12.84 -22.15
C LYS A 62 -31.09 -13.20 -20.91
N LEU A 63 -31.70 -13.91 -19.97
CA LEU A 63 -31.05 -14.24 -18.70
C LEU A 63 -29.79 -15.10 -18.90
N PRO A 64 -29.79 -16.20 -19.69
CA PRO A 64 -28.56 -16.97 -19.93
C PRO A 64 -27.46 -16.15 -20.61
N VAL A 65 -27.82 -15.30 -21.58
CA VAL A 65 -26.87 -14.43 -22.29
C VAL A 65 -26.21 -13.45 -21.31
N ILE A 66 -27.00 -12.83 -20.42
CA ILE A 66 -26.49 -11.89 -19.43
C ILE A 66 -25.64 -12.58 -18.39
N ILE A 67 -25.98 -13.79 -17.95
CA ILE A 67 -25.14 -14.59 -17.04
C ILE A 67 -23.78 -14.88 -17.68
N ILE A 68 -23.76 -15.24 -18.97
CA ILE A 68 -22.50 -15.46 -19.70
C ILE A 68 -21.68 -14.17 -19.78
N ILE A 69 -22.31 -13.04 -20.14
CA ILE A 69 -21.65 -11.73 -20.21
C ILE A 69 -21.11 -11.33 -18.83
N ALA A 70 -21.89 -11.48 -17.77
CA ALA A 70 -21.48 -11.21 -16.40
C ALA A 70 -20.27 -12.05 -15.99
N GLY A 71 -20.26 -13.35 -16.32
CA GLY A 71 -19.12 -14.23 -16.09
C GLY A 71 -17.86 -13.79 -16.84
N ILE A 72 -18.00 -13.38 -18.11
CA ILE A 72 -16.89 -12.83 -18.90
C ILE A 72 -16.36 -11.54 -18.28
N ILE A 73 -17.24 -10.61 -17.91
CA ILE A 73 -16.88 -9.34 -17.27
C ILE A 73 -16.12 -9.59 -15.98
N TRP A 74 -16.61 -10.51 -15.14
CA TRP A 74 -15.95 -10.88 -13.88
C TRP A 74 -14.53 -11.40 -14.09
N VAL A 75 -14.36 -12.40 -14.98
CA VAL A 75 -13.06 -13.02 -15.27
C VAL A 75 -12.08 -11.99 -15.88
N VAL A 76 -12.56 -11.17 -16.82
CA VAL A 76 -11.73 -10.15 -17.46
C VAL A 76 -11.31 -9.09 -16.45
N ALA A 77 -12.24 -8.54 -15.66
CA ALA A 77 -11.93 -7.54 -14.65
C ALA A 77 -10.94 -8.07 -13.60
N GLY A 78 -11.09 -9.33 -13.18
CA GLY A 78 -10.12 -10.01 -12.31
C GLY A 78 -8.73 -10.12 -12.95
N LYS A 79 -8.64 -10.49 -14.24
CA LYS A 79 -7.37 -10.55 -14.99
C LYS A 79 -6.67 -9.19 -15.11
N PHE A 80 -7.43 -8.09 -15.11
CA PHE A 80 -6.90 -6.73 -15.11
C PHE A 80 -6.61 -6.17 -13.70
N ASN A 81 -6.68 -7.00 -12.65
CA ASN A 81 -6.42 -6.65 -11.25
C ASN A 81 -7.33 -5.54 -10.69
N PHE A 82 -8.57 -5.44 -11.17
CA PHE A 82 -9.56 -4.56 -10.53
C PHE A 82 -9.93 -5.07 -9.12
N PRO A 83 -10.08 -4.20 -8.11
CA PRO A 83 -10.58 -4.61 -6.80
C PRO A 83 -11.97 -5.26 -6.89
N VAL A 84 -12.28 -6.19 -5.98
CA VAL A 84 -13.51 -7.00 -6.00
C VAL A 84 -14.79 -6.13 -6.07
N TRP A 85 -14.84 -5.01 -5.33
CA TRP A 85 -15.97 -4.08 -5.37
C TRP A 85 -16.27 -3.52 -6.76
N TRP A 86 -15.22 -3.18 -7.52
CA TRP A 86 -15.36 -2.73 -8.90
C TRP A 86 -15.83 -3.86 -9.82
N GLN A 87 -15.38 -5.09 -9.60
CA GLN A 87 -15.85 -6.25 -10.37
C GLN A 87 -17.36 -6.50 -10.15
N ILE A 88 -17.82 -6.38 -8.90
CA ILE A 88 -19.25 -6.47 -8.54
C ILE A 88 -20.04 -5.37 -9.25
N GLU A 89 -19.53 -4.14 -9.26
CA GLU A 89 -20.19 -3.02 -9.93
C GLU A 89 -20.32 -3.24 -11.45
N PHE A 90 -19.24 -3.66 -12.12
CA PHE A 90 -19.27 -3.96 -13.56
C PHE A 90 -20.27 -5.07 -13.91
N VAL A 91 -20.33 -6.14 -13.10
CA VAL A 91 -21.34 -7.20 -13.27
C VAL A 91 -22.75 -6.65 -13.03
N SER A 92 -22.93 -5.79 -12.04
CA SER A 92 -24.23 -5.18 -11.73
C SER A 92 -24.77 -4.35 -12.89
N PHE A 93 -23.90 -3.63 -13.62
CA PHE A 93 -24.29 -2.92 -14.85
C PHE A 93 -24.81 -3.85 -15.96
N ALA A 94 -24.29 -5.07 -16.08
CA ALA A 94 -24.83 -6.05 -17.03
C ALA A 94 -26.27 -6.44 -16.66
N PHE A 95 -26.57 -6.59 -15.37
CA PHE A 95 -27.93 -6.86 -14.90
C PHE A 95 -28.86 -5.64 -15.04
N VAL A 96 -28.36 -4.41 -14.86
CA VAL A 96 -29.13 -3.19 -15.20
C VAL A 96 -29.53 -3.22 -16.69
N GLY A 97 -28.60 -3.58 -17.57
CA GLY A 97 -28.89 -3.78 -18.99
C GLY A 97 -29.96 -4.86 -19.22
N PHE A 98 -29.89 -5.98 -18.52
CA PHE A 98 -30.94 -7.02 -18.57
C PHE A 98 -32.33 -6.48 -18.24
N PHE A 99 -32.46 -5.71 -17.14
CA PHE A 99 -33.75 -5.11 -16.77
C PHE A 99 -34.22 -4.13 -17.83
N PHE A 100 -33.32 -3.28 -18.34
CA PHE A 100 -33.65 -2.30 -19.39
C PHE A 100 -34.14 -2.97 -20.68
N PHE A 101 -33.41 -3.97 -21.21
CA PHE A 101 -33.82 -4.69 -22.41
C PHE A 101 -35.06 -5.55 -22.19
N THR A 102 -35.28 -6.06 -20.99
CA THR A 102 -36.52 -6.80 -20.67
C THR A 102 -37.72 -5.86 -20.65
N LEU A 103 -37.53 -4.63 -20.15
CA LEU A 103 -38.55 -3.58 -20.14
C LEU A 103 -38.88 -3.05 -21.55
N LEU A 104 -37.88 -2.88 -22.43
CA LEU A 104 -38.10 -2.46 -23.81
C LEU A 104 -38.88 -3.48 -24.66
N ASP A 105 -38.66 -4.77 -24.43
CA ASP A 105 -39.37 -5.86 -25.11
C ASP A 105 -40.67 -6.25 -24.38
N TRP A 106 -41.07 -5.48 -23.37
CA TRP A 106 -42.34 -5.71 -22.69
C TRP A 106 -43.52 -5.39 -23.61
N LYS A 107 -44.69 -5.94 -23.31
CA LYS A 107 -45.93 -5.60 -24.02
C LYS A 107 -46.15 -4.09 -24.04
N THR A 108 -46.64 -3.60 -25.17
CA THR A 108 -47.03 -2.20 -25.32
C THR A 108 -48.05 -1.87 -24.24
N LEU A 109 -47.79 -0.84 -23.45
CA LEU A 109 -48.74 -0.41 -22.44
C LEU A 109 -50.01 0.09 -23.13
N SER A 110 -51.17 -0.33 -22.62
CA SER A 110 -52.45 0.21 -23.08
C SER A 110 -52.51 1.71 -22.78
N LEU A 111 -53.16 2.46 -23.68
CA LEU A 111 -53.45 3.87 -23.43
C LEU A 111 -54.23 4.03 -22.12
N GLU A 112 -53.80 4.99 -21.30
CA GLU A 112 -54.44 5.34 -20.04
C GLU A 112 -55.90 5.76 -20.30
N LYS A 113 -56.84 5.22 -19.53
CA LYS A 113 -58.27 5.49 -19.72
C LYS A 113 -58.70 6.84 -19.14
N SER A 114 -57.91 7.41 -18.23
CA SER A 114 -58.22 8.62 -17.49
C SER A 114 -56.97 9.42 -17.13
N SER A 115 -57.13 10.74 -17.02
CA SER A 115 -56.10 11.64 -16.49
C SER A 115 -55.74 11.36 -15.02
N PHE A 116 -56.55 10.60 -14.28
CA PHE A 116 -56.22 10.24 -12.90
C PHE A 116 -55.32 9.01 -12.79
N ASP A 117 -55.33 8.12 -13.79
CA ASP A 117 -54.56 6.88 -13.75
C ASP A 117 -53.06 7.12 -13.98
N TRP A 118 -52.70 8.11 -14.83
CA TRP A 118 -51.29 8.51 -14.96
C TRP A 118 -50.74 9.16 -13.68
N ILE A 119 -51.55 9.94 -12.95
CA ILE A 119 -51.16 10.55 -11.66
C ILE A 119 -50.84 9.46 -10.64
N LYS A 120 -51.74 8.46 -10.49
CA LYS A 120 -51.49 7.32 -9.61
C LYS A 120 -50.21 6.58 -9.99
N ARG A 121 -50.02 6.31 -11.28
CA ARG A 121 -48.84 5.57 -11.77
C ARG A 121 -47.55 6.35 -11.53
N LEU A 122 -47.57 7.67 -11.73
CA LEU A 122 -46.44 8.53 -11.41
C LEU A 122 -46.12 8.49 -9.92
N LEU A 123 -47.10 8.75 -9.06
CA LEU A 123 -46.93 8.75 -7.61
C LEU A 123 -46.46 7.38 -7.09
N ALA A 124 -47.04 6.28 -7.57
CA ALA A 124 -46.64 4.93 -7.19
C ALA A 124 -45.21 4.61 -7.64
N THR A 125 -44.82 5.03 -8.85
CA THR A 125 -43.46 4.82 -9.37
C THR A 125 -42.43 5.56 -8.53
N TYR A 126 -42.69 6.85 -8.25
CA TYR A 126 -41.79 7.66 -7.43
C TYR A 126 -41.78 7.21 -5.97
N ALA A 127 -42.91 6.83 -5.39
CA ALA A 127 -42.99 6.30 -4.03
C ALA A 127 -42.22 4.97 -3.90
N LEU A 128 -42.35 4.06 -4.88
CA LEU A 128 -41.62 2.80 -4.90
C LEU A 128 -40.11 3.03 -5.05
N ALA A 129 -39.69 3.83 -6.04
CA ALA A 129 -38.29 4.13 -6.26
C ALA A 129 -37.69 4.84 -5.04
N SER A 130 -38.37 5.84 -4.48
CA SER A 130 -37.94 6.55 -3.28
C SER A 130 -37.85 5.61 -2.08
N GLY A 131 -38.84 4.73 -1.89
CA GLY A 131 -38.82 3.73 -0.82
C GLY A 131 -37.64 2.76 -0.93
N ILE A 132 -37.31 2.30 -2.14
CA ILE A 132 -36.13 1.46 -2.39
C ILE A 132 -34.85 2.24 -2.11
N PHE A 133 -34.72 3.47 -2.63
CA PHE A 133 -33.52 4.29 -2.41
C PHE A 133 -33.33 4.61 -0.93
N ILE A 134 -34.37 5.05 -0.23
CA ILE A 134 -34.34 5.33 1.22
C ILE A 134 -34.00 4.05 1.99
N GLY A 135 -34.66 2.94 1.68
CA GLY A 135 -34.42 1.66 2.36
C GLY A 135 -33.00 1.15 2.18
N VAL A 136 -32.47 1.17 0.94
CA VAL A 136 -31.09 0.74 0.66
C VAL A 136 -30.08 1.69 1.28
N THR A 137 -30.27 3.01 1.14
CA THR A 137 -29.34 4.00 1.69
C THR A 137 -29.34 3.99 3.22
N ALA A 138 -30.48 3.78 3.87
CA ALA A 138 -30.56 3.67 5.33
C ALA A 138 -29.76 2.47 5.90
N GLN A 139 -29.47 1.45 5.09
CA GLN A 139 -28.63 0.30 5.48
C GLN A 139 -27.14 0.54 5.22
N LEU A 140 -26.77 1.58 4.45
CA LEU A 140 -25.37 1.97 4.27
C LEU A 140 -24.90 2.75 5.51
N PRO A 141 -23.60 2.73 5.83
CA PRO A 141 -23.04 3.58 6.88
C PRO A 141 -23.42 5.04 6.62
N GLN A 142 -24.32 5.57 7.45
CA GLN A 142 -24.77 6.94 7.35
C GLN A 142 -23.83 7.87 8.12
N PHE A 143 -23.78 9.13 7.69
CA PHE A 143 -23.20 10.19 8.49
C PHE A 143 -23.96 10.26 9.81
N ASP A 144 -23.29 9.97 10.91
CA ASP A 144 -23.84 10.11 12.25
C ASP A 144 -23.32 11.45 12.82
N PRO A 145 -24.19 12.47 12.91
CA PRO A 145 -23.79 13.77 13.42
C PRO A 145 -23.17 13.69 14.80
N GLU A 146 -23.60 12.76 15.66
CA GLU A 146 -23.07 12.63 17.02
C GLU A 146 -21.65 12.05 17.01
N ILE A 147 -21.37 11.07 16.14
CA ILE A 147 -20.02 10.53 15.97
C ILE A 147 -19.07 11.60 15.40
N GLU A 148 -19.54 12.39 14.43
CA GLU A 148 -18.72 13.46 13.85
C GLU A 148 -18.54 14.64 14.82
N LEU A 149 -19.58 14.99 15.59
CA LEU A 149 -19.46 15.97 16.66
C LEU A 149 -18.52 15.47 17.76
N ALA A 150 -18.55 14.18 18.10
CA ALA A 150 -17.66 13.58 19.09
C ALA A 150 -16.20 13.60 18.62
N LYS A 151 -15.93 13.48 17.32
CA LYS A 151 -14.58 13.68 16.76
C LYS A 151 -14.13 15.14 16.87
N LEU A 152 -15.02 16.10 16.59
CA LEU A 152 -14.71 17.54 16.67
C LEU A 152 -14.55 18.03 18.11
N ASN A 153 -15.35 17.51 19.04
CA ASN A 153 -15.34 17.87 20.46
C ASN A 153 -14.41 16.98 21.29
N ARG A 154 -13.62 16.10 20.65
CA ARG A 154 -12.68 15.26 21.37
C ARG A 154 -11.70 16.20 22.09
N PRO A 155 -11.56 16.09 23.42
CA PRO A 155 -10.65 16.96 24.14
C PRO A 155 -9.24 16.78 23.55
N PRO A 156 -8.46 17.87 23.40
CA PRO A 156 -7.10 17.76 22.89
C PRO A 156 -6.32 16.75 23.73
N ILE A 157 -5.48 15.96 23.06
CA ILE A 157 -4.60 15.03 23.75
C ILE A 157 -3.74 15.88 24.68
N LYS A 158 -3.72 15.53 25.96
CA LYS A 158 -2.82 16.13 26.94
C LYS A 158 -1.84 15.07 27.37
N LEU A 159 -0.58 15.19 26.97
CA LEU A 159 0.45 14.24 27.37
C LEU A 159 0.73 14.31 28.88
N SER A 160 0.41 15.44 29.51
CA SER A 160 0.52 15.62 30.96
C SER A 160 -0.35 14.60 31.72
N GLY A 161 0.29 13.62 32.35
CA GLY A 161 -0.36 12.60 33.18
C GLY A 161 -0.63 11.26 32.49
N LEU A 162 -0.23 11.08 31.23
CA LEU A 162 -0.22 9.78 30.54
C LEU A 162 1.11 9.05 30.78
N ALA A 163 1.08 7.71 30.90
CA ALA A 163 2.28 6.89 30.90
C ALA A 163 2.55 6.28 29.51
N GLY A 164 3.69 5.60 29.37
CA GLY A 164 4.20 5.14 28.06
C GLY A 164 3.16 4.39 27.20
N PRO A 165 2.46 3.37 27.72
CA PRO A 165 1.44 2.65 26.95
C PRO A 165 0.26 3.52 26.51
N GLU A 166 -0.23 4.42 27.35
CA GLU A 166 -1.35 5.30 27.01
C GLU A 166 -0.95 6.33 25.95
N VAL A 167 0.29 6.85 26.00
CA VAL A 167 0.82 7.75 24.96
C VAL A 167 0.92 7.03 23.61
N ILE A 168 1.38 5.76 23.59
CA ILE A 168 1.47 4.95 22.37
C ILE A 168 0.07 4.69 21.80
N ALA A 169 -0.92 4.38 22.65
CA ALA A 169 -2.30 4.17 22.22
C ALA A 169 -2.89 5.46 21.63
N ALA A 170 -2.69 6.61 22.30
CA ALA A 170 -3.10 7.91 21.77
C ALA A 170 -2.44 8.21 20.41
N GLY A 171 -1.15 7.92 20.26
CA GLY A 171 -0.43 8.08 18.99
C GLY A 171 -0.97 7.21 17.86
N ARG A 172 -1.37 5.97 18.17
CA ARG A 172 -2.07 5.10 17.21
C ARG A 172 -3.40 5.71 16.78
N GLU A 173 -4.18 6.26 17.71
CA GLU A 173 -5.42 6.95 17.36
C GLU A 173 -5.16 8.16 16.44
N VAL A 174 -4.12 8.95 16.72
CA VAL A 174 -3.73 10.07 15.83
C VAL A 174 -3.40 9.55 14.43
N PHE A 175 -2.62 8.47 14.32
CA PHE A 175 -2.27 7.84 13.04
C PHE A 175 -3.52 7.38 12.24
N GLU A 176 -4.50 6.80 12.92
CA GLU A 176 -5.73 6.28 12.31
C GLU A 176 -6.73 7.40 11.95
N ASN A 177 -6.90 8.39 12.82
CA ASN A 177 -7.82 9.50 12.60
C ASN A 177 -7.36 10.40 11.45
N ASN A 178 -6.05 10.62 11.34
CA ASN A 178 -5.43 11.40 10.28
C ASN A 178 -5.16 10.61 8.98
N LYS A 179 -5.68 9.37 8.91
CA LYS A 179 -5.68 8.53 7.71
C LYS A 179 -4.29 8.22 7.18
N CYS A 180 -3.28 8.19 8.04
CA CYS A 180 -1.90 7.86 7.66
C CYS A 180 -1.81 6.46 7.01
N PHE A 181 -2.65 5.51 7.46
CA PHE A 181 -2.76 4.15 6.91
C PHE A 181 -3.23 4.08 5.44
N ASN A 182 -3.81 5.16 4.90
CA ASN A 182 -4.22 5.21 3.50
C ASN A 182 -3.01 5.29 2.55
N CYS A 183 -1.85 5.73 3.05
CA CYS A 183 -0.62 5.83 2.27
C CYS A 183 0.51 4.98 2.83
N HIS A 184 0.62 4.86 4.16
CA HIS A 184 1.68 4.13 4.83
C HIS A 184 1.23 2.75 5.29
N LYS A 185 2.03 1.74 4.97
CA LYS A 185 1.90 0.42 5.60
C LYS A 185 2.61 0.42 6.95
N VAL A 186 2.02 -0.28 7.92
CA VAL A 186 2.62 -0.61 9.22
C VAL A 186 2.83 -2.11 9.23
N PHE A 187 4.09 -2.57 9.21
CA PHE A 187 4.45 -3.99 9.13
C PHE A 187 3.61 -4.77 8.10
N TRP A 188 3.51 -4.22 6.89
CA TRP A 188 2.77 -4.79 5.75
C TRP A 188 1.24 -4.70 5.81
N GLU A 189 0.67 -4.23 6.93
CA GLU A 189 -0.75 -3.87 7.03
C GLU A 189 -0.98 -2.45 6.50
N GLY A 190 -1.97 -2.26 5.63
CA GLY A 190 -2.33 -0.95 5.09
C GLY A 190 -2.94 -1.04 3.69
N ASN A 191 -3.55 0.05 3.24
CA ASN A 191 -4.39 0.04 2.03
C ASN A 191 -3.65 0.44 0.75
N SER A 192 -2.42 0.94 0.84
CA SER A 192 -1.68 1.44 -0.31
C SER A 192 -0.16 1.36 -0.13
N ASP A 193 0.55 1.37 -1.26
CA ASP A 193 2.02 1.47 -1.35
C ASP A 193 2.45 2.88 -1.80
N ARG A 194 1.65 3.89 -1.43
CA ARG A 194 1.85 5.28 -1.88
C ARG A 194 2.96 5.99 -1.11
N GLY A 195 3.09 5.67 0.17
CA GLY A 195 4.19 6.07 1.05
C GLY A 195 5.07 4.86 1.45
N PRO A 196 6.21 5.10 2.10
CA PRO A 196 7.08 4.04 2.60
C PRO A 196 6.36 3.16 3.64
N ASN A 197 6.70 1.87 3.65
CA ASN A 197 6.28 0.94 4.70
C ASN A 197 7.08 1.26 5.98
N LEU A 198 6.40 1.83 6.96
CA LEU A 198 7.01 2.36 8.18
C LEU A 198 7.55 1.25 9.09
N GLY A 199 6.96 0.05 9.02
CA GLY A 199 7.42 -1.11 9.78
C GLY A 199 8.72 -1.68 9.23
N THR A 200 8.77 -1.96 7.92
CA THR A 200 9.97 -2.56 7.30
C THR A 200 11.12 -1.56 7.15
N LYS A 201 10.80 -0.28 6.95
CA LYS A 201 11.78 0.81 7.05
C LYS A 201 12.31 0.96 8.48
N GLN A 202 11.57 0.42 9.45
CA GLN A 202 11.82 0.59 10.88
C GLN A 202 11.96 2.07 11.24
N ILE A 203 10.92 2.87 10.93
CA ILE A 203 10.96 4.33 11.17
C ILE A 203 11.30 4.66 12.63
N GLY A 204 11.00 3.76 13.57
CA GLY A 204 11.36 3.92 14.97
C GLY A 204 12.85 3.88 15.29
N LEU A 205 13.72 3.49 14.34
CA LEU A 205 15.17 3.63 14.49
C LEU A 205 15.63 5.09 14.40
N TYR A 206 14.90 5.94 13.70
CA TYR A 206 15.28 7.34 13.46
C TYR A 206 15.01 8.23 14.67
N SER A 207 15.69 9.37 14.75
CA SER A 207 15.49 10.35 15.82
C SER A 207 14.06 10.92 15.80
N GLU A 208 13.57 11.38 16.96
CA GLU A 208 12.26 12.02 17.04
C GLU A 208 12.17 13.26 16.14
N ASP A 209 13.23 14.06 16.09
CA ASP A 209 13.30 15.25 15.24
C ASP A 209 13.21 14.91 13.77
N TYR A 210 13.85 13.80 13.33
CA TYR A 210 13.71 13.32 11.97
C TYR A 210 12.26 12.95 11.67
N ILE A 211 11.59 12.21 12.57
CA ILE A 211 10.20 11.80 12.37
C ILE A 211 9.27 13.03 12.33
N LYS A 212 9.46 13.98 13.24
CA LYS A 212 8.71 15.25 13.27
C LYS A 212 8.91 16.04 11.97
N GLU A 213 10.15 16.18 11.50
CA GLU A 213 10.44 16.86 10.23
C GLU A 213 9.77 16.15 9.05
N GLN A 214 9.76 14.81 9.02
CA GLN A 214 9.08 14.06 7.97
C GLN A 214 7.55 14.26 7.98
N ILE A 215 6.95 14.60 9.12
CA ILE A 215 5.51 14.87 9.24
C ILE A 215 5.18 16.32 8.87
N LEU A 216 5.98 17.27 9.38
CA LEU A 216 5.75 18.71 9.21
C LEU A 216 6.21 19.21 7.84
N ASP A 217 7.36 18.72 7.37
CA ASP A 217 8.02 19.11 6.12
C ASP A 217 8.27 17.89 5.20
N PRO A 218 7.23 17.11 4.82
CA PRO A 218 7.40 15.82 4.12
C PRO A 218 8.02 15.94 2.72
N ARG A 219 8.13 17.16 2.19
CA ARG A 219 8.71 17.45 0.87
C ARG A 219 10.20 17.77 0.94
N LYS A 220 10.76 18.02 2.13
CA LYS A 220 12.15 18.47 2.31
C LYS A 220 13.15 17.36 2.03
N LYS A 221 12.91 16.16 2.55
CA LYS A 221 13.76 14.99 2.35
C LYS A 221 12.89 13.77 2.07
N GLN A 222 12.95 13.27 0.84
CA GLN A 222 12.19 12.07 0.45
C GLN A 222 12.81 10.80 1.00
N SER A 223 11.95 9.81 1.27
CA SER A 223 12.41 8.45 1.53
C SER A 223 12.97 7.85 0.24
N PRO A 224 14.09 7.10 0.28
CA PRO A 224 14.68 6.49 -0.90
C PRO A 224 13.67 5.67 -1.71
N GLY A 225 13.63 5.90 -3.03
CA GLY A 225 12.71 5.23 -3.96
C GLY A 225 11.35 5.91 -4.12
N PHE A 226 11.11 7.05 -3.46
CA PHE A 226 9.90 7.88 -3.58
C PHE A 226 10.14 9.21 -4.30
N ASP A 227 11.20 9.27 -5.11
CA ASP A 227 11.70 10.47 -5.78
C ASP A 227 10.90 10.89 -7.03
N ASP A 228 9.91 10.09 -7.45
CA ASP A 228 9.11 10.46 -8.62
C ASP A 228 8.15 11.63 -8.32
N PRO A 229 7.77 12.41 -9.34
CA PRO A 229 6.93 13.60 -9.16
C PRO A 229 5.58 13.34 -8.48
N LYS A 230 5.04 12.13 -8.57
CA LYS A 230 3.76 11.77 -7.96
C LYS A 230 3.95 11.47 -6.47
N SER A 231 5.02 10.79 -6.08
CA SER A 231 5.31 10.48 -4.68
C SER A 231 5.76 11.69 -3.86
N ILE A 232 6.58 12.58 -4.43
CA ILE A 232 7.01 13.82 -3.75
C ILE A 232 5.82 14.65 -3.24
N LYS A 233 4.70 14.64 -3.99
CA LYS A 233 3.50 15.41 -3.67
C LYS A 233 2.42 14.59 -2.94
N ALA A 234 2.69 13.31 -2.66
CA ALA A 234 1.69 12.40 -2.12
C ALA A 234 1.38 12.67 -0.64
N MET A 235 2.40 12.97 0.16
CA MET A 235 2.23 13.26 1.58
C MET A 235 1.70 14.70 1.77
N PRO A 236 0.57 14.87 2.49
CA PRO A 236 0.02 16.21 2.76
C PRO A 236 0.94 17.10 3.59
N THR A 237 0.84 18.41 3.42
CA THR A 237 1.68 19.42 4.10
C THR A 237 0.92 20.21 5.15
N TYR A 238 -0.32 19.85 5.46
CA TYR A 238 -1.18 20.57 6.41
C TYR A 238 -1.10 20.01 7.83
N TYR A 239 -0.34 18.92 8.07
CA TYR A 239 -0.29 18.29 9.40
C TYR A 239 0.33 19.19 10.48
N GLY A 240 1.16 20.16 10.11
CA GLY A 240 1.65 21.16 11.07
C GLY A 240 0.59 22.15 11.54
N ASP A 241 -0.49 22.32 10.77
CA ASP A 241 -1.64 23.14 11.15
C ASP A 241 -2.73 22.31 11.84
N ASP A 242 -2.87 21.03 11.47
CA ASP A 242 -3.92 20.14 11.95
C ASP A 242 -3.58 19.39 13.25
N LEU A 243 -2.29 19.20 13.57
CA LEU A 243 -1.86 18.48 14.77
C LEU A 243 -1.29 19.47 15.80
N ASP A 244 -1.87 19.48 16.99
CA ASP A 244 -1.26 20.14 18.15
C ASP A 244 0.00 19.41 18.61
N GLU A 245 0.84 20.07 19.41
CA GLU A 245 2.14 19.54 19.85
C GLU A 245 2.03 18.21 20.61
N ASP A 246 1.00 18.04 21.43
CA ASP A 246 0.80 16.81 22.22
C ASP A 246 0.34 15.66 21.32
N SER A 247 -0.55 15.93 20.36
CA SER A 247 -0.94 14.97 19.32
C SER A 247 0.24 14.54 18.44
N LEU A 248 1.09 15.50 18.04
CA LEU A 248 2.30 15.21 17.29
C LEU A 248 3.29 14.38 18.12
N GLY A 249 3.47 14.72 19.40
CA GLY A 249 4.31 13.97 20.33
C GLY A 249 3.83 12.53 20.51
N ALA A 250 2.53 12.33 20.71
CA ALA A 250 1.93 11.00 20.80
C ALA A 250 2.15 10.19 19.52
N LEU A 251 1.91 10.80 18.35
CA LEU A 251 2.13 10.16 17.04
C LEU A 251 3.59 9.73 16.86
N VAL A 252 4.54 10.59 17.22
CA VAL A 252 5.98 10.26 17.16
C VAL A 252 6.30 9.10 18.09
N ALA A 253 5.79 9.11 19.33
CA ALA A 253 5.99 8.01 20.29
C ALA A 253 5.45 6.67 19.74
N TYR A 254 4.28 6.68 19.10
CA TYR A 254 3.75 5.50 18.41
C TYR A 254 4.66 5.04 17.26
N LEU A 255 5.13 5.96 16.40
CA LEU A 255 6.05 5.64 15.31
C LEU A 255 7.40 5.11 15.81
N LYS A 256 7.86 5.54 16.99
CA LYS A 256 9.08 5.01 17.63
C LYS A 256 8.98 3.54 18.01
N THR A 257 7.77 3.01 18.16
CA THR A 257 7.55 1.55 18.36
C THR A 257 7.78 0.72 17.10
N MET A 258 7.85 1.34 15.92
CA MET A 258 8.01 0.65 14.64
C MET A 258 9.46 0.23 14.43
N ARG A 259 9.87 -0.83 15.13
CA ARG A 259 11.21 -1.43 15.07
C ARG A 259 11.09 -2.93 14.92
N ASP A 260 12.04 -3.51 14.20
CA ASP A 260 12.15 -4.96 14.01
C ASP A 260 13.60 -5.38 14.26
N PRO A 261 13.93 -5.92 15.44
CA PRO A 261 15.29 -6.35 15.74
C PRO A 261 15.68 -7.64 14.99
N THR A 262 14.76 -8.26 14.25
CA THR A 262 14.97 -9.55 13.60
C THR A 262 15.37 -9.46 12.12
N HIS A 263 15.07 -8.34 11.48
CA HIS A 263 15.33 -8.15 10.05
C HIS A 263 16.09 -6.84 9.79
N MET A 264 16.91 -6.83 8.74
CA MET A 264 17.55 -5.60 8.27
C MET A 264 16.50 -4.61 7.73
N PRO A 265 16.60 -3.29 8.04
CA PRO A 265 15.68 -2.30 7.48
C PRO A 265 15.64 -2.31 5.94
N VAL A 266 14.46 -1.99 5.42
CA VAL A 266 14.12 -2.07 4.00
C VAL A 266 13.72 -0.69 3.49
N GLU A 267 14.28 -0.32 2.35
CA GLU A 267 13.99 0.91 1.62
C GLU A 267 13.32 0.61 0.27
N GLY A 268 12.81 1.67 -0.35
CA GLY A 268 12.22 1.61 -1.68
C GLY A 268 10.72 1.28 -1.70
N LYS A 269 10.17 1.36 -2.91
CA LYS A 269 8.76 1.05 -3.20
C LYS A 269 8.55 -0.44 -3.39
N PHE A 270 7.34 -0.90 -3.07
CA PHE A 270 6.92 -2.28 -3.31
C PHE A 270 7.22 -2.72 -4.76
N GLY A 271 7.83 -3.89 -4.92
CA GLY A 271 8.32 -4.41 -6.21
C GLY A 271 9.71 -3.92 -6.64
N ALA A 272 10.27 -2.91 -5.98
CA ALA A 272 11.62 -2.38 -6.24
C ALA A 272 12.40 -2.13 -4.93
N GLN A 273 12.08 -2.87 -3.87
CA GLN A 273 12.67 -2.72 -2.53
C GLN A 273 14.11 -3.24 -2.46
N TRP A 274 14.86 -2.77 -1.47
CA TRP A 274 16.18 -3.31 -1.11
C TRP A 274 16.40 -3.18 0.40
N THR A 275 17.27 -4.04 0.93
CA THR A 275 17.69 -3.96 2.33
C THR A 275 18.86 -3.00 2.48
N TRP A 276 19.09 -2.50 3.68
CA TRP A 276 20.28 -1.71 4.02
C TRP A 276 21.61 -2.45 3.76
N TRP A 277 21.60 -3.79 3.60
CA TRP A 277 22.77 -4.53 3.12
C TRP A 277 23.24 -4.06 1.74
N ASP A 278 22.31 -3.63 0.88
CA ASP A 278 22.56 -3.26 -0.52
C ASP A 278 22.48 -1.75 -0.78
N ASP A 279 22.36 -0.93 0.27
CA ASP A 279 22.18 0.51 0.16
C ASP A 279 23.52 1.25 0.27
N LYS A 280 23.95 1.88 -0.82
CA LYS A 280 25.27 2.55 -0.91
C LYS A 280 25.45 3.67 0.10
N ASP A 281 24.41 4.44 0.36
CA ASP A 281 24.48 5.60 1.25
C ASP A 281 24.52 5.13 2.71
N VAL A 282 23.74 4.09 3.03
CA VAL A 282 23.79 3.41 4.33
C VAL A 282 25.17 2.81 4.59
N LEU A 283 25.77 2.13 3.61
CA LEU A 283 27.11 1.54 3.75
C LEU A 283 28.19 2.61 3.93
N ALA A 284 28.09 3.73 3.21
CA ALA A 284 29.02 4.85 3.35
C ALA A 284 28.95 5.48 4.75
N GLU A 285 27.74 5.66 5.30
CA GLU A 285 27.57 6.13 6.67
C GLU A 285 28.00 5.07 7.69
N GLY A 286 27.71 3.80 7.43
CA GLY A 286 28.13 2.64 8.22
C GLY A 286 29.64 2.54 8.34
N GLN A 287 30.39 2.84 7.27
CA GLN A 287 31.84 2.94 7.30
C GLN A 287 32.31 4.00 8.31
N GLN A 288 31.68 5.18 8.31
CA GLN A 288 32.03 6.25 9.25
C GLN A 288 31.79 5.83 10.71
N VAL A 289 30.69 5.13 10.98
CA VAL A 289 30.39 4.60 12.31
C VAL A 289 31.40 3.53 12.70
N PHE A 290 31.67 2.58 11.81
CA PHE A 290 32.59 1.47 12.05
C PHE A 290 34.02 1.95 12.32
N GLU A 291 34.48 2.97 11.59
CA GLU A 291 35.81 3.58 11.75
C GLU A 291 35.88 4.60 12.90
N GLY A 292 34.75 4.93 13.53
CA GLY A 292 34.67 5.86 14.65
C GLY A 292 34.87 7.33 14.29
N VAL A 293 34.45 7.71 13.09
CA VAL A 293 34.51 9.11 12.60
C VAL A 293 33.13 9.75 12.44
N HIS A 294 32.05 9.00 12.68
CA HIS A 294 30.69 9.55 12.60
C HIS A 294 30.36 10.40 13.85
N PRO A 295 29.90 11.66 13.70
CA PRO A 295 29.73 12.59 14.81
C PRO A 295 28.65 12.16 15.82
N ALA A 296 27.61 11.45 15.37
CA ALA A 296 26.55 10.96 16.27
C ALA A 296 26.95 9.73 17.10
N THR A 297 28.14 9.17 16.87
CA THR A 297 28.64 7.98 17.57
C THR A 297 30.05 8.21 18.11
N GLU A 298 30.34 9.41 18.61
CA GLU A 298 31.62 9.71 19.24
C GLU A 298 31.89 8.72 20.39
N GLY A 299 33.05 8.06 20.34
CA GLY A 299 33.44 7.00 21.28
C GLY A 299 33.10 5.58 20.83
N LEU A 300 32.33 5.39 19.74
CA LEU A 300 32.17 4.09 19.08
C LEU A 300 33.22 3.95 17.98
N SER A 301 34.05 2.90 18.03
CA SER A 301 34.99 2.61 16.94
C SER A 301 35.26 1.12 16.83
N CYS A 302 34.48 0.43 16.02
CA CYS A 302 34.61 -1.02 15.76
C CYS A 302 36.00 -1.38 15.18
N ALA A 303 36.55 -0.50 14.33
CA ALA A 303 37.82 -0.69 13.65
C ALA A 303 39.04 -0.77 14.60
N VAL A 304 38.94 -0.30 15.84
CA VAL A 304 40.03 -0.43 16.83
C VAL A 304 40.30 -1.90 17.14
N CYS A 305 39.25 -2.73 17.13
CA CYS A 305 39.34 -4.17 17.38
C CYS A 305 39.37 -4.98 16.09
N HIS A 306 38.54 -4.60 15.12
CA HIS A 306 38.26 -5.38 13.91
C HIS A 306 39.04 -4.91 12.67
N GLY A 307 39.82 -3.83 12.78
CA GLY A 307 40.59 -3.24 11.67
C GLY A 307 39.74 -2.51 10.65
N LYS A 308 40.29 -1.46 10.03
CA LYS A 308 39.56 -0.70 8.98
C LYS A 308 39.32 -1.51 7.71
N ASP A 309 40.16 -2.50 7.46
CA ASP A 309 40.10 -3.44 6.35
C ASP A 309 39.43 -4.78 6.75
N GLY A 310 38.89 -4.87 7.97
CA GLY A 310 38.31 -6.09 8.53
C GLY A 310 39.35 -7.07 9.08
N THR A 311 40.65 -6.72 9.09
CA THR A 311 41.69 -7.51 9.76
C THR A 311 41.62 -7.33 11.27
N PRO A 312 41.41 -8.40 12.07
CA PRO A 312 41.43 -8.31 13.52
C PRO A 312 42.73 -7.68 14.05
N MET A 313 42.57 -6.62 14.84
CA MET A 313 43.66 -5.90 15.52
C MET A 313 43.83 -6.37 16.97
N MET A 314 42.91 -7.18 17.49
CA MET A 314 42.96 -7.76 18.83
C MET A 314 42.64 -9.25 18.83
N THR A 315 43.29 -9.98 19.74
CA THR A 315 43.07 -11.42 19.93
C THR A 315 41.62 -11.70 20.29
N GLY A 316 40.97 -12.58 19.51
CA GLY A 316 39.58 -12.97 19.72
C GLY A 316 38.55 -12.04 19.07
N ALA A 317 38.96 -10.97 18.39
CA ALA A 317 38.08 -10.23 17.51
C ALA A 317 37.75 -11.07 16.27
N LEU A 318 36.49 -11.01 15.83
CA LEU A 318 36.01 -11.72 14.64
C LEU A 318 36.66 -11.16 13.37
N ASP A 319 37.24 -12.04 12.55
CA ASP A 319 37.72 -11.67 11.20
C ASP A 319 36.54 -11.62 10.23
N PHE A 320 36.09 -10.41 9.88
CA PHE A 320 34.93 -10.25 9.00
C PHE A 320 35.19 -10.63 7.54
N ARG A 321 36.46 -10.85 7.15
CA ARG A 321 36.85 -11.23 5.78
C ARG A 321 36.75 -12.74 5.57
N ASN A 322 36.84 -13.52 6.64
CA ASN A 322 36.66 -14.96 6.57
C ASN A 322 35.17 -15.31 6.65
N GLU A 323 34.54 -15.46 5.48
CA GLU A 323 33.13 -15.84 5.33
C GLU A 323 32.75 -17.17 6.04
N ASN A 324 33.74 -18.01 6.33
CA ASN A 324 33.57 -19.31 6.97
C ASN A 324 33.84 -19.28 8.48
N ASN A 325 33.92 -18.10 9.09
CA ASN A 325 34.04 -18.01 10.54
C ASN A 325 32.77 -18.54 11.23
N PRO A 326 32.91 -19.39 12.26
CA PRO A 326 31.78 -19.81 13.08
C PRO A 326 31.37 -18.70 14.04
N ASP A 327 30.14 -18.80 14.54
CA ASP A 327 29.66 -17.94 15.62
C ASP A 327 30.34 -18.27 16.96
N THR A 328 30.31 -17.30 17.87
CA THR A 328 30.84 -17.47 19.21
C THR A 328 29.99 -18.46 20.01
N THR A 329 30.65 -19.33 20.76
CA THR A 329 30.00 -20.23 21.74
C THR A 329 29.97 -19.64 23.14
N LYS A 330 30.43 -18.39 23.32
CA LYS A 330 30.51 -17.72 24.62
C LYS A 330 29.17 -17.19 25.13
N ILE A 331 28.12 -17.24 24.32
CA ILE A 331 26.76 -16.78 24.67
C ILE A 331 25.87 -18.02 24.75
N GLU A 332 25.60 -18.48 25.97
CA GLU A 332 24.80 -19.68 26.21
C GLU A 332 23.37 -19.52 25.67
N GLY A 333 22.91 -20.52 24.90
CA GLY A 333 21.54 -20.55 24.34
C GLY A 333 21.27 -19.59 23.18
N ASP A 334 22.23 -18.75 22.79
CA ASP A 334 22.13 -17.80 21.67
C ASP A 334 23.38 -17.99 20.79
N HIS A 335 23.44 -19.12 20.08
CA HIS A 335 24.48 -19.53 19.14
C HIS A 335 23.86 -20.09 17.86
N THR A 336 24.57 -20.00 16.72
CA THR A 336 24.19 -20.67 15.47
C THR A 336 25.32 -21.52 14.88
N ASP A 337 24.95 -22.67 14.31
CA ASP A 337 25.88 -23.51 13.52
C ASP A 337 26.19 -22.92 12.13
N LYS A 338 25.52 -21.82 11.75
CA LYS A 338 25.76 -21.14 10.48
C LYS A 338 27.09 -20.39 10.49
N LEU A 339 27.73 -20.39 9.32
CA LEU A 339 28.95 -19.62 9.08
C LEU A 339 28.60 -18.16 8.79
N LEU A 340 29.58 -17.26 8.96
CA LEU A 340 29.42 -15.81 8.85
C LEU A 340 28.61 -15.36 7.61
N LYS A 341 28.87 -15.94 6.43
CA LYS A 341 28.13 -15.63 5.19
C LYS A 341 26.62 -15.90 5.25
N ASP A 342 26.22 -16.86 6.07
CA ASP A 342 24.85 -17.36 6.22
C ASP A 342 24.22 -16.93 7.54
N TRP A 343 24.89 -16.08 8.32
CA TRP A 343 24.32 -15.52 9.54
C TRP A 343 23.01 -14.78 9.24
N PRO A 344 21.96 -15.03 10.03
CA PRO A 344 20.72 -14.27 9.92
C PRO A 344 20.96 -12.82 10.38
N ASP A 345 20.13 -11.88 9.90
CA ASP A 345 20.34 -10.44 10.11
C ASP A 345 20.37 -10.05 11.59
N ASP A 346 19.48 -10.67 12.36
CA ASP A 346 19.32 -10.48 13.80
C ASP A 346 20.55 -10.88 14.61
N LEU A 347 21.35 -11.82 14.11
CA LEU A 347 22.56 -12.28 14.78
C LEU A 347 23.66 -11.23 14.75
N TRP A 348 23.91 -10.61 13.59
CA TRP A 348 24.85 -9.49 13.45
C TRP A 348 24.53 -8.40 14.48
N TYR A 349 23.26 -7.98 14.47
CA TYR A 349 22.77 -6.97 15.38
C TYR A 349 22.87 -7.36 16.86
N ARG A 350 22.55 -8.61 17.23
CA ARG A 350 22.66 -9.08 18.61
C ARG A 350 24.10 -9.13 19.11
N ARG A 351 25.05 -9.56 18.29
CA ARG A 351 26.48 -9.64 18.70
C ARG A 351 27.05 -8.28 19.06
N VAL A 352 26.55 -7.23 18.41
CA VAL A 352 26.98 -5.86 18.67
C VAL A 352 26.17 -5.20 19.78
N THR A 353 24.86 -5.41 19.81
CA THR A 353 24.01 -4.78 20.82
C THR A 353 24.17 -5.38 22.21
N ARG A 354 24.36 -6.70 22.31
CA ARG A 354 24.51 -7.43 23.58
C ARG A 354 25.96 -7.62 24.02
N GLY A 355 26.91 -7.37 23.11
CA GLY A 355 28.31 -7.68 23.32
C GLY A 355 28.58 -9.19 23.38
N VAL A 356 29.85 -9.54 23.61
CA VAL A 356 30.27 -10.94 23.75
C VAL A 356 30.92 -11.12 25.13
N PRO A 357 30.35 -11.95 26.03
CA PRO A 357 30.88 -12.19 27.35
C PRO A 357 32.35 -12.63 27.32
N ASN A 358 33.13 -12.19 28.31
CA ASN A 358 34.56 -12.51 28.43
C ASN A 358 35.37 -12.15 27.17
N THR A 359 35.03 -11.01 26.55
CA THR A 359 35.79 -10.37 25.47
C THR A 359 35.74 -8.85 25.63
N PRO A 360 36.59 -8.09 24.92
CA PRO A 360 36.48 -6.64 24.81
C PRO A 360 35.24 -6.13 24.04
N MET A 361 34.41 -7.00 23.46
CA MET A 361 33.22 -6.60 22.71
C MET A 361 32.08 -6.20 23.66
N ALA A 362 31.94 -4.89 23.88
CA ALA A 362 30.95 -4.31 24.79
C ALA A 362 29.50 -4.40 24.25
N PRO A 363 28.48 -4.30 25.13
CA PRO A 363 27.07 -4.23 24.75
C PRO A 363 26.68 -2.85 24.22
N TRP A 364 27.05 -2.54 22.97
CA TRP A 364 26.89 -1.21 22.39
C TRP A 364 25.43 -0.74 22.26
N GLY A 365 24.47 -1.67 22.30
CA GLY A 365 23.04 -1.37 22.19
C GLY A 365 22.45 -0.58 23.37
N MET A 366 23.18 -0.52 24.49
CA MET A 366 22.79 0.29 25.66
C MET A 366 23.41 1.70 25.64
N ILE A 367 24.33 1.96 24.71
CA ILE A 367 25.16 3.17 24.68
C ILE A 367 24.86 4.01 23.44
N PHE A 368 24.68 3.37 22.29
CA PHE A 368 24.51 4.05 21.00
C PHE A 368 23.15 3.76 20.38
N GLU A 369 22.65 4.71 19.59
CA GLU A 369 21.41 4.52 18.85
C GLU A 369 21.57 3.35 17.87
N HIS A 370 20.61 2.43 17.94
CA HIS A 370 20.61 1.21 17.16
C HIS A 370 20.59 1.44 15.64
N GLN A 371 20.14 2.61 15.18
CA GLN A 371 20.24 2.99 13.76
C GLN A 371 21.69 2.91 13.27
N TYR A 372 22.63 3.47 14.02
CA TYR A 372 24.04 3.47 13.64
C TYR A 372 24.68 2.10 13.79
N LEU A 373 24.26 1.30 14.77
CA LEU A 373 24.72 -0.08 14.92
C LEU A 373 24.32 -0.92 13.70
N TRP A 374 23.08 -0.82 13.24
CA TRP A 374 22.66 -1.49 11.99
C TRP A 374 23.48 -1.05 10.78
N LYS A 375 23.80 0.25 10.66
CA LYS A 375 24.66 0.77 9.58
C LYS A 375 26.08 0.21 9.66
N ALA A 376 26.67 0.16 10.87
CA ALA A 376 27.99 -0.41 11.09
C ALA A 376 28.03 -1.90 10.71
N GLU A 377 27.00 -2.68 11.06
CA GLU A 377 26.89 -4.08 10.67
C GLU A 377 26.73 -4.26 9.16
N ALA A 378 25.91 -3.40 8.54
CA ALA A 378 25.76 -3.39 7.08
C ALA A 378 27.12 -3.21 6.38
N TYR A 379 27.94 -2.27 6.87
CA TYR A 379 29.30 -2.07 6.40
C TYR A 379 30.23 -3.25 6.72
N ALA A 380 30.22 -3.77 7.96
CA ALA A 380 31.09 -4.88 8.37
C ALA A 380 30.88 -6.14 7.51
N ARG A 381 29.65 -6.41 7.07
CA ARG A 381 29.37 -7.53 6.16
C ARG A 381 30.09 -7.41 4.81
N THR A 382 30.39 -6.19 4.37
CA THR A 382 31.06 -5.97 3.07
C THR A 382 32.48 -6.52 3.00
N PHE A 383 33.12 -6.81 4.14
CA PHE A 383 34.48 -7.35 4.17
C PHE A 383 34.60 -8.75 3.56
N HIS A 384 33.55 -9.57 3.62
CA HIS A 384 33.49 -10.88 2.94
C HIS A 384 32.42 -10.94 1.84
N ASP A 385 31.47 -10.01 1.83
CA ASP A 385 30.43 -9.90 0.80
C ASP A 385 30.35 -8.47 0.22
N PRO A 386 31.36 -8.04 -0.58
CA PRO A 386 31.45 -6.67 -1.10
C PRO A 386 30.30 -6.34 -2.06
N LEU A 387 29.72 -5.14 -1.92
CA LEU A 387 28.55 -4.71 -2.70
C LEU A 387 28.80 -4.76 -4.22
N ASP A 388 30.00 -4.38 -4.68
CA ASP A 388 30.39 -4.34 -6.08
C ASP A 388 30.57 -5.73 -6.72
N LYS A 389 30.73 -6.77 -5.90
CA LYS A 389 30.90 -8.16 -6.34
C LYS A 389 29.61 -8.98 -6.28
N ARG A 390 28.51 -8.43 -5.74
CA ARG A 390 27.24 -9.14 -5.63
C ARG A 390 26.57 -9.28 -7.01
N THR A 391 26.12 -10.50 -7.30
CA THR A 391 25.37 -10.82 -8.52
C THR A 391 23.86 -10.55 -8.40
N ALA A 392 23.35 -10.44 -7.17
CA ALA A 392 21.96 -10.13 -6.85
C ALA A 392 21.85 -9.38 -5.52
N LYS A 393 20.78 -8.60 -5.37
CA LYS A 393 20.41 -7.98 -4.09
C LYS A 393 20.05 -9.06 -3.06
N ARG A 394 20.33 -8.80 -1.79
CA ARG A 394 19.89 -9.65 -0.69
C ARG A 394 18.35 -9.66 -0.62
N PRO A 395 17.75 -10.80 -0.28
CA PRO A 395 16.30 -10.93 -0.23
C PRO A 395 15.74 -9.95 0.79
N VAL A 396 14.72 -9.21 0.38
CA VAL A 396 13.88 -8.44 1.30
C VAL A 396 13.06 -9.45 2.11
N PRO A 397 12.87 -9.24 3.44
CA PRO A 397 11.99 -10.09 4.25
C PRO A 397 10.65 -10.30 3.54
N PRO A 398 10.15 -11.55 3.45
CA PRO A 398 8.91 -11.83 2.75
C PRO A 398 7.75 -11.06 3.38
N VAL A 399 6.76 -10.70 2.56
CA VAL A 399 5.49 -10.18 3.07
C VAL A 399 4.87 -11.26 3.95
N PRO A 400 4.62 -11.00 5.24
CA PRO A 400 4.02 -11.96 6.14
C PRO A 400 2.66 -12.40 5.62
N THR A 401 2.32 -13.68 5.82
CA THR A 401 0.99 -14.17 5.47
C THR A 401 -0.06 -13.58 6.41
N LYS A 402 -1.33 -13.61 6.01
CA LYS A 402 -2.42 -13.12 6.87
C LYS A 402 -2.47 -13.85 8.20
N GLU A 403 -2.16 -15.14 8.19
CA GLU A 403 -2.11 -16.00 9.38
C GLU A 403 -0.95 -15.59 10.31
N GLU A 404 0.21 -15.24 9.75
CA GLU A 404 1.34 -14.72 10.55
C GLU A 404 0.96 -13.40 11.22
N ILE A 405 0.35 -12.48 10.47
CA ILE A 405 -0.12 -11.18 10.97
C ILE A 405 -1.20 -11.35 12.05
N GLU A 406 -2.18 -12.24 11.86
CA GLU A 406 -3.21 -12.54 12.87
C GLU A 406 -2.60 -13.15 14.13
N SER A 407 -1.58 -14.02 13.98
CA SER A 407 -0.89 -14.59 15.13
C SER A 407 -0.20 -13.53 16.00
N TRP A 408 0.28 -12.44 15.39
CA TRP A 408 0.93 -11.32 16.11
C TRP A 408 -0.06 -10.50 16.93
N LYS A 409 -1.34 -10.46 16.55
CA LYS A 409 -2.40 -9.78 17.32
C LYS A 409 -2.82 -10.56 18.56
N THR A 410 -2.58 -11.87 18.56
CA THR A 410 -2.95 -12.78 19.65
C THR A 410 -1.80 -13.12 20.60
N LYS A 411 -0.55 -12.86 20.19
CA LYS A 411 0.62 -13.00 21.06
C LYS A 411 0.74 -11.74 21.88
N GLU A 412 0.57 -11.85 23.20
CA GLU A 412 0.94 -10.77 24.13
C GLU A 412 2.43 -10.45 23.92
N LEU A 413 2.73 -9.15 23.88
CA LEU A 413 4.06 -8.58 23.61
C LEU A 413 5.11 -9.02 24.64
#